data_AF-A0A543K816-F1
#
_entry.id   AF-A0A543K816-F1
#
_cell.length_a   1.000
_cell.length_b   1.000
_cell.length_c   1.000
_cell.angle_alpha   90.00
_cell.angle_beta   90.00
_cell.angle_gamma   90.00
#
_symmetry.space_group_name_H-M   'P 1'
#
loop_
_entity.id
_entity.type
_entity.pdbx_description
1 polymer ?
#
loop_
_entity_poly.entity_id
_entity_poly.type
_entity_poly.pdbx_seq_one_letter_code
_entity_poly.pdbx_strand_id
1 'polypeptide(L)'
;MSQPCGHVADVGEVSPSAQGCEECLRTGGTWVHLRVCQTCGHVGCCDSSPSRHATAHHREHPDHPLVRSYEPGEDWWWCFVDAVAFTVPGAPPAPSYDSKR
;
A
#
# COMPACT_ATOMS: atom_id res chain seq x y z
N MET A 1 -16.77 -4.38 2.63
CA MET A 1 -15.64 -4.05 3.51
C MET A 1 -15.81 -4.83 4.80
N SER A 2 -14.76 -5.49 5.27
CA SER A 2 -14.74 -6.23 6.53
C SER A 2 -14.37 -5.32 7.71
N GLN A 3 -14.44 -5.84 8.93
CA GLN A 3 -13.89 -5.17 10.10
C GLN A 3 -12.35 -5.07 10.00
N PRO A 4 -11.72 -4.02 10.56
CA PRO A 4 -10.27 -3.94 10.67
C PRO A 4 -9.67 -5.16 11.38
N CYS A 5 -8.56 -5.69 10.88
CA CYS A 5 -7.84 -6.76 11.55
C CYS A 5 -7.02 -6.24 12.75
N GLY A 6 -6.60 -7.14 13.64
CA GLY A 6 -5.82 -6.80 14.83
C GLY A 6 -4.50 -6.07 14.55
N HIS A 7 -3.89 -6.32 13.39
CA HIS A 7 -2.64 -5.68 12.96
C HIS A 7 -2.72 -4.14 12.83
N VAL A 8 -3.92 -3.56 12.75
CA VAL A 8 -4.08 -2.10 12.70
C VAL A 8 -3.63 -1.42 13.99
N ALA A 9 -3.64 -2.15 15.12
CA ALA A 9 -3.23 -1.62 16.42
C ALA A 9 -1.76 -1.19 16.45
N ASP A 10 -0.90 -1.77 15.60
CA ASP A 10 0.54 -1.51 15.55
C ASP A 10 0.91 -0.43 14.52
N VAL A 11 -0.08 0.16 13.83
CA VAL A 11 0.15 1.17 12.80
C VAL A 11 0.43 2.53 13.43
N GLY A 12 1.58 3.12 13.08
CA GLY A 12 1.98 4.47 13.48
C GLY A 12 1.73 5.53 12.41
N GLU A 13 2.32 6.72 12.61
CA GLU A 13 2.37 7.75 11.58
C GLU A 13 3.32 7.33 10.47
N VAL A 14 2.79 7.19 9.25
CA VAL A 14 3.56 6.74 8.08
C VAL A 14 3.42 7.72 6.93
N SER A 15 4.56 8.13 6.37
CA SER A 15 4.63 8.94 5.16
C SER A 15 5.06 8.08 3.98
N PRO A 16 4.43 8.21 2.79
CA PRO A 16 4.88 7.53 1.59
C PRO A 16 6.34 7.89 1.27
N SER A 17 7.17 6.89 1.00
CA SER A 17 8.57 7.04 0.61
C SER A 17 8.77 7.65 -0.77
N ALA A 18 7.77 7.50 -1.65
CA ALA A 18 7.78 7.98 -3.03
C ALA A 18 6.38 8.33 -3.53
N GLN A 19 6.31 9.04 -4.65
CA GLN A 19 5.05 9.36 -5.36
C GLN A 19 4.66 8.27 -6.38
N GLY A 20 5.34 7.14 -6.38
CA GLY A 20 5.21 6.06 -7.35
C GLY A 20 5.81 4.78 -6.79
N CYS A 21 5.67 3.67 -7.51
CA CYS A 21 6.34 2.43 -7.12
C CYS A 21 7.86 2.61 -7.23
N GLU A 22 8.57 2.49 -6.11
CA GLU A 22 10.00 2.81 -6.03
C GLU A 22 10.84 1.99 -7.03
N GLU A 23 10.57 0.69 -7.12
CA GLU A 23 11.28 -0.22 -8.02
C GLU A 23 10.94 0.04 -9.48
N CYS A 24 9.66 0.31 -9.80
CA CYS A 24 9.27 0.63 -11.17
C CYS A 24 9.91 1.95 -11.60
N LEU A 25 9.93 2.98 -10.74
CA LEU A 25 10.60 4.24 -11.03
C LEU A 25 12.10 4.05 -11.27
N ARG A 26 12.76 3.21 -10.45
CA ARG A 26 14.20 2.91 -10.59
C ARG A 26 14.53 2.14 -11.87
N THR A 27 13.60 1.32 -12.37
CA THR A 27 13.83 0.43 -13.52
C THR A 27 13.16 0.90 -14.82
N GLY A 28 12.39 1.99 -14.79
CA GLY A 28 11.57 2.44 -15.92
C GLY A 28 10.38 1.51 -16.20
N GLY A 29 9.91 0.78 -15.19
CA GLY A 29 8.74 -0.08 -15.27
C GLY A 29 7.42 0.69 -15.14
N THR A 30 6.32 0.03 -15.45
CA THR A 30 4.96 0.58 -15.33
C THR A 30 4.17 -0.12 -14.22
N TRP A 31 3.05 0.49 -13.81
CA TRP A 31 2.11 -0.09 -12.85
C TRP A 31 0.68 0.28 -13.20
N VAL A 32 -0.26 -0.43 -12.58
CA VAL A 32 -1.71 -0.17 -12.69
C VAL A 32 -2.18 0.69 -11.52
N HIS A 33 -1.93 0.23 -10.28
CA HIS A 33 -2.27 0.95 -9.05
C HIS A 33 -1.15 0.80 -8.02
N LEU A 34 -1.12 1.72 -7.07
CA LEU A 34 -0.12 1.78 -6.01
C LEU A 34 -0.70 1.42 -4.65
N ARG A 35 0.17 0.92 -3.78
CA ARG A 35 -0.09 0.56 -2.39
C ARG A 35 1.01 1.14 -1.53
N VAL A 36 0.65 1.67 -0.38
CA VAL A 36 1.61 2.17 0.61
C VAL A 36 1.60 1.28 1.85
N CYS A 37 2.76 0.75 2.21
CA CYS A 37 2.96 -0.01 3.44
C CYS A 37 2.67 0.86 4.65
N GLN A 38 1.86 0.35 5.58
CA GLN A 38 1.45 1.07 6.79
C GLN A 38 2.38 0.81 7.98
N THR A 39 3.51 0.14 7.75
CA THR A 39 4.59 -0.01 8.73
C THR A 39 5.79 0.89 8.41
N CYS A 40 6.22 0.94 7.15
CA CYS A 40 7.45 1.66 6.76
C CYS A 40 7.26 2.74 5.68
N GLY A 41 6.07 2.88 5.09
CA GLY A 41 5.80 3.89 4.07
C GLY A 41 6.25 3.55 2.66
N HIS A 42 6.83 2.37 2.46
CA HIS A 42 7.23 1.88 1.13
C HIS A 42 6.04 1.88 0.15
N VAL A 43 6.26 2.40 -1.05
CA VAL A 43 5.25 2.45 -2.12
C VAL A 43 5.56 1.39 -3.18
N GLY A 44 4.65 0.41 -3.29
CA GLY A 44 4.76 -0.70 -4.24
C GLY A 44 3.56 -0.76 -5.19
N CYS A 45 3.76 -1.33 -6.38
CA CYS A 45 2.67 -1.57 -7.32
C CYS A 45 1.83 -2.81 -6.93
N CYS A 46 0.53 -2.76 -7.22
CA CYS A 46 -0.44 -3.80 -6.84
C CYS A 46 -0.25 -5.13 -7.59
N ASP A 47 -0.98 -6.16 -7.17
CA ASP A 47 -0.92 -7.50 -7.78
C ASP A 47 -1.37 -7.58 -9.24
N SER A 48 -2.18 -6.61 -9.70
CA SER A 48 -2.57 -6.51 -11.11
C SER A 48 -1.50 -5.84 -11.98
N SER A 49 -0.46 -5.26 -11.37
CA SER A 49 0.69 -4.72 -12.10
C SER A 49 1.68 -5.84 -12.45
N PRO A 50 2.46 -5.74 -13.55
CA PRO A 50 3.36 -6.81 -13.97
C PRO A 50 4.34 -7.28 -12.88
N SER A 51 4.88 -6.32 -12.11
CA SER A 51 5.97 -6.59 -11.15
C SER A 51 5.51 -6.94 -9.73
N ARG A 52 4.29 -6.57 -9.34
CA ARG A 52 3.66 -6.96 -8.04
C ARG A 52 4.50 -6.60 -6.81
N HIS A 53 5.12 -5.42 -6.80
CA HIS A 53 6.09 -5.03 -5.77
C HIS A 53 5.50 -4.91 -4.37
N ALA A 54 4.23 -4.52 -4.20
CA ALA A 54 3.61 -4.50 -2.87
C ALA A 54 3.58 -5.89 -2.20
N THR A 55 3.34 -6.94 -2.98
CA THR A 55 3.34 -8.33 -2.51
C THR A 55 4.76 -8.86 -2.32
N ALA A 56 5.70 -8.48 -3.19
CA ALA A 56 7.11 -8.80 -3.01
C ALA A 56 7.64 -8.20 -1.70
N HIS A 57 7.33 -6.93 -1.44
CA HIS A 57 7.68 -6.22 -0.21
C HIS A 57 7.17 -6.95 1.04
N HIS A 58 5.90 -7.37 1.07
CA HIS A 58 5.36 -8.15 2.19
C HIS A 58 6.07 -9.50 2.37
N ARG A 59 6.45 -10.18 1.27
CA ARG A 59 7.19 -11.45 1.36
C ARG A 59 8.60 -11.28 1.92
N GLU A 60 9.24 -10.16 1.63
CA GLU A 60 10.56 -9.79 2.16
C GLU A 60 10.47 -9.31 3.61
N HIS A 61 9.35 -8.69 3.98
CA HIS A 61 9.07 -8.16 5.32
C HIS A 61 7.73 -8.68 5.86
N PRO A 62 7.68 -9.92 6.40
CA PRO A 62 6.44 -10.52 6.91
C PRO A 62 5.80 -9.71 8.05
N ASP A 63 6.58 -8.89 8.75
CA ASP A 63 6.18 -7.93 9.77
C ASP A 63 5.56 -6.64 9.21
N HIS A 64 5.44 -6.53 7.88
CA HIS A 64 4.70 -5.48 7.18
C HIS A 64 3.38 -6.05 6.59
N PRO A 65 2.39 -6.43 7.42
CA PRO A 65 1.19 -7.12 6.94
C PRO A 65 0.20 -6.19 6.23
N LEU A 66 0.27 -4.87 6.50
CA LEU A 66 -0.74 -3.91 6.09
C LEU A 66 -0.25 -2.99 4.97
N VAL A 67 -1.09 -2.86 3.95
CA VAL A 67 -1.00 -1.81 2.94
C VAL A 67 -2.30 -1.03 2.86
N ARG A 68 -2.21 0.26 2.58
CA ARG A 68 -3.36 1.09 2.19
C ARG A 68 -3.32 1.31 0.69
N SER A 69 -4.48 1.47 0.06
CA SER A 69 -4.51 2.03 -1.28
C SER A 69 -3.76 3.34 -1.32
N TYR A 70 -2.96 3.52 -2.36
CA TYR A 70 -2.34 4.78 -2.68
C TYR A 70 -2.89 5.21 -4.04
N GLU A 71 -4.22 5.23 -4.19
CA GLU A 71 -4.91 5.80 -5.33
C GLU A 71 -5.72 7.01 -4.86
N PRO A 72 -5.73 8.14 -5.60
CA PRO A 72 -6.35 9.36 -5.12
C PRO A 72 -7.83 9.17 -4.72
N GLY A 73 -8.16 9.53 -3.48
CA GLY A 73 -9.52 9.45 -2.96
C GLY A 73 -9.95 8.08 -2.41
N GLU A 74 -9.12 7.04 -2.53
CA GLU A 74 -9.41 5.74 -1.92
C GLU A 74 -8.95 5.68 -0.45
N ASP A 75 -9.72 5.00 0.41
CA ASP A 75 -9.51 4.94 1.86
C ASP A 75 -9.37 3.51 2.41
N TRP A 76 -9.32 2.51 1.53
CA TRP A 76 -9.31 1.11 1.92
C TRP A 76 -7.89 0.56 2.14
N TRP A 77 -7.85 -0.49 2.96
CA TRP A 77 -6.67 -1.17 3.44
C TRP A 77 -6.76 -2.66 3.11
N TRP A 78 -5.61 -3.31 3.00
CA TRP A 78 -5.47 -4.74 2.80
C TRP A 78 -4.49 -5.32 3.79
N CYS A 79 -4.89 -6.42 4.44
CA CYS A 79 -4.02 -7.26 5.24
C CYS A 79 -3.63 -8.49 4.43
N PHE A 80 -2.33 -8.68 4.18
CA PHE A 80 -1.84 -9.85 3.46
C PHE A 80 -1.99 -11.15 4.27
N VAL A 81 -1.81 -11.07 5.60
CA VAL A 81 -1.87 -12.23 6.50
C VAL A 81 -3.29 -12.78 6.58
N ASP A 82 -4.27 -11.89 6.76
CA ASP A 82 -5.67 -12.25 6.94
C ASP A 82 -6.45 -12.32 5.62
N ALA A 83 -5.86 -11.85 4.51
CA ALA A 83 -6.45 -11.73 3.19
C ALA A 83 -7.81 -11.00 3.19
N VAL A 84 -7.89 -9.88 3.93
CA VAL A 84 -9.11 -9.07 4.06
C VAL A 84 -8.89 -7.62 3.62
N ALA A 85 -9.93 -7.08 2.96
CA ALA A 85 -10.05 -5.66 2.65
C ALA A 85 -11.01 -4.98 3.63
N PHE A 86 -10.58 -3.84 4.20
CA PHE A 86 -11.36 -3.08 5.17
C PHE A 86 -11.06 -1.58 5.07
N THR A 87 -11.83 -0.77 5.79
CA THR A 87 -11.55 0.65 6.00
C THR A 87 -11.27 0.89 7.47
N VAL A 88 -10.41 1.86 7.79
CA VAL A 88 -10.11 2.25 9.17
C VAL A 88 -10.89 3.53 9.48
N PRO A 89 -11.86 3.51 10.42
CA PRO A 89 -12.61 4.71 10.78
C PRO A 89 -11.68 5.86 11.20
N GLY A 90 -11.85 7.03 10.56
CA GLY A 90 -11.06 8.22 10.84
C GLY A 90 -9.70 8.29 10.13
N ALA A 91 -9.26 7.24 9.42
CA ALA A 91 -8.10 7.34 8.55
C ALA A 91 -8.44 8.20 7.33
N PRO A 92 -7.61 9.19 6.96
CA PRO A 92 -7.86 10.00 5.78
C PRO A 92 -7.72 9.16 4.50
N PRO A 93 -8.44 9.52 3.42
CA PRO A 93 -8.21 8.91 2.11
C PRO A 93 -6.77 9.19 1.64
N ALA A 94 -6.31 8.38 0.70
CA ALA A 94 -5.00 8.56 0.11
C ALA A 94 -4.90 9.95 -0.56
N PRO A 95 -3.79 10.67 -0.33
CA PRO A 95 -3.57 11.97 -0.94
C PRO A 95 -3.43 11.82 -2.46
N SER A 96 -3.73 12.89 -3.19
CA SER A 96 -3.38 12.94 -4.61
C SER A 96 -1.86 12.98 -4.77
N TYR A 97 -1.33 12.14 -5.63
CA TYR A 97 0.04 12.20 -6.14
C TYR A 97 -0.01 12.38 -7.66
N ASP A 98 1.09 12.83 -8.26
CA ASP A 98 1.17 12.97 -9.72
C ASP A 98 1.12 11.56 -10.35
N SER A 99 -0.05 11.22 -10.87
CA SER A 99 -0.46 9.85 -11.22
C SER A 99 0.18 9.34 -12.51
N LYS A 100 1.09 10.10 -13.15
CA LYS A 100 1.59 9.81 -14.49
C LYS A 100 3.05 10.25 -14.69
N ARG A 101 4.00 9.40 -14.35
CA ARG A 101 5.25 9.26 -15.11
C ARG A 101 5.50 7.79 -15.40
#